data_AF-A0A1H5M2T1-F1
#
_entry.id   AF-A0A1H5M2T1-F1
#
_cell.length_a   1.000
_cell.length_b   1.000
_cell.length_c   1.000
_cell.angle_alpha   90.00
_cell.angle_beta   90.00
_cell.angle_gamma   90.00
#
_symmetry.space_group_name_H-M   'P 1'
#
loop_
_entity.id
_entity.type
_entity.pdbx_description
1 polymer ?
#
loop_
_entity_poly.entity_id
_entity_poly.type
_entity_poly.pdbx_seq_one_letter_code
_entity_poly.pdbx_strand_id
1 'polypeptide(L)'
;MTYKHVDRTEFRRQFDAGLNHAELTAHFGCNPATTSRMHKRLELPPFAGTQNWFTDERRQEVKALLDDGCSFAEIIRTTGVHVDTLNRHFPGCQWTKQECIDYTTAVRRINEGPRKGIRQVHYDAKRKMT
;
A
#
# COMPACT_ATOMS: atom_id res chain seq x y z
N MET A 1 -27.95 27.45 -2.24
CA MET A 1 -26.84 27.35 -3.23
C MET A 1 -27.33 26.51 -4.39
N THR A 2 -27.64 27.15 -5.52
CA THR A 2 -28.06 26.46 -6.75
C THR A 2 -26.80 25.94 -7.45
N TYR A 3 -26.61 24.63 -7.48
CA TYR A 3 -25.48 24.05 -8.19
C TYR A 3 -25.64 24.30 -9.69
N LYS A 4 -24.69 25.01 -10.29
CA LYS A 4 -24.66 25.14 -11.76
C LYS A 4 -24.52 23.75 -12.36
N HIS A 5 -25.41 23.42 -13.29
CA HIS A 5 -25.31 22.21 -14.07
C HIS A 5 -24.01 22.27 -14.89
N VAL A 6 -23.11 21.33 -14.66
CA VAL A 6 -21.85 21.22 -15.40
C VAL A 6 -22.14 20.52 -16.72
N ASP A 7 -21.96 21.23 -17.84
CA ASP A 7 -22.06 20.65 -19.18
C ASP A 7 -20.92 19.63 -19.39
N ARG A 8 -21.30 18.41 -19.79
CA ARG A 8 -20.37 17.29 -19.99
C ARG A 8 -19.43 17.49 -21.16
N THR A 9 -19.94 18.06 -22.25
CA THR A 9 -19.18 18.29 -23.48
C THR A 9 -18.14 19.37 -23.22
N GLU A 10 -18.55 20.44 -22.54
CA GLU A 10 -17.64 21.52 -22.16
C GLU A 10 -16.59 21.04 -21.15
N PHE A 11 -16.99 20.23 -20.17
CA PHE A 11 -16.05 19.64 -19.21
C PHE A 11 -14.97 18.81 -19.90
N ARG A 12 -15.36 17.97 -20.87
CA ARG A 12 -14.41 17.18 -21.66
C ARG A 12 -13.45 18.09 -22.44
N ARG A 13 -13.98 19.12 -23.11
CA ARG A 13 -13.15 20.08 -23.88
C ARG A 13 -12.10 20.76 -23.00
N GLN A 14 -12.48 21.20 -21.81
CA GLN A 14 -11.56 21.85 -20.87
C GLN A 14 -10.52 20.88 -20.32
N PHE A 15 -10.92 19.62 -20.06
CA PHE A 15 -9.98 18.58 -19.66
C PHE A 15 -8.96 18.27 -20.77
N ASP A 16 -9.42 18.12 -22.02
CA ASP A 16 -8.56 17.88 -23.18
C ASP A 16 -7.62 19.09 -23.45
N ALA A 17 -8.04 20.31 -23.06
CA ALA A 17 -7.20 21.50 -23.05
C ALA A 17 -6.14 21.52 -21.93
N GLY A 18 -6.12 20.50 -21.06
CA GLY A 18 -5.10 20.30 -20.03
C GLY A 18 -5.42 20.90 -18.67
N LEU A 19 -6.65 21.39 -18.44
CA LEU A 19 -7.02 21.94 -17.13
C LEU A 19 -6.98 20.86 -16.05
N ASN A 20 -6.33 21.19 -14.93
CA ASN A 20 -6.26 20.31 -13.76
C ASN A 20 -7.54 20.38 -12.91
N HIS A 21 -7.62 19.54 -11.87
CA HIS A 21 -8.81 19.41 -11.03
C HIS A 21 -9.25 20.73 -10.38
N ALA A 22 -8.30 21.51 -9.87
CA ALA A 22 -8.58 22.78 -9.21
C ALA A 22 -9.07 23.82 -10.22
N GLU A 23 -8.47 23.86 -11.40
CA GLU A 23 -8.84 24.75 -12.49
C GLU A 23 -10.24 24.45 -13.04
N LEU A 24 -10.58 23.18 -13.27
CA LEU A 24 -11.94 22.80 -13.67
C LEU A 24 -12.97 23.17 -12.61
N THR A 25 -12.64 22.98 -11.33
CA THR A 25 -13.53 23.35 -10.23
C THR A 25 -13.81 24.86 -10.23
N ALA A 26 -12.76 25.67 -10.40
CA ALA A 26 -12.88 27.12 -10.52
C ALA A 26 -13.64 27.54 -11.80
N HIS A 27 -13.33 26.91 -12.94
CA HIS A 27 -13.94 27.19 -14.24
C HIS A 27 -15.46 27.00 -14.22
N PHE A 28 -15.93 25.89 -13.66
CA PHE A 28 -17.36 25.61 -13.54
C PHE A 28 -18.03 26.22 -12.31
N GLY A 29 -17.25 26.82 -11.39
CA GLY A 29 -17.74 27.37 -10.13
C GLY A 29 -18.49 26.34 -9.29
N CYS A 30 -18.02 25.09 -9.30
CA CYS A 30 -18.68 23.96 -8.65
C CYS A 30 -17.86 23.43 -7.47
N ASN A 31 -18.43 22.49 -6.70
CA ASN A 31 -17.71 21.82 -5.63
C ASN A 31 -16.68 20.83 -6.22
N PRO A 32 -15.46 20.69 -5.65
CA PRO A 32 -14.49 19.65 -6.05
C PRO A 32 -15.08 18.23 -6.18
N ALA A 33 -16.06 17.88 -5.35
CA ALA A 33 -16.77 16.61 -5.44
C ALA A 33 -17.57 16.46 -6.74
N THR A 34 -18.14 17.56 -7.26
CA THR A 34 -18.83 17.58 -8.56
C THR A 34 -17.84 17.37 -9.69
N THR A 35 -16.70 18.07 -9.68
CA THR A 35 -15.60 17.86 -10.63
C THR A 35 -15.13 16.40 -10.63
N SER A 36 -14.94 15.81 -9.45
CA SER A 36 -14.52 14.41 -9.28
C SER A 36 -15.56 13.43 -9.84
N ARG A 37 -16.84 13.66 -9.56
CA ARG A 37 -17.94 12.83 -10.09
C ARG A 37 -18.03 12.94 -11.60
N MET A 38 -17.89 14.15 -12.16
CA MET A 38 -17.93 14.36 -13.60
C MET A 38 -16.76 13.66 -14.29
N HIS A 39 -15.55 13.83 -13.75
CA HIS A 39 -14.36 13.15 -14.23
C HIS A 39 -14.51 11.63 -14.26
N LYS A 40 -15.03 11.02 -13.17
CA LYS A 40 -15.32 9.59 -13.12
C LYS A 40 -16.41 9.17 -14.11
N ARG A 41 -17.49 9.97 -14.21
CA ARG A 41 -18.64 9.67 -15.07
C ARG A 41 -18.30 9.73 -16.57
N LEU A 42 -17.32 10.55 -16.93
CA LEU A 42 -16.82 10.68 -18.30
C LEU A 42 -15.65 9.73 -18.58
N GLU A 43 -15.28 8.86 -17.63
CA GLU A 43 -14.20 7.88 -17.74
C GLU A 43 -12.89 8.51 -18.23
N LEU A 44 -12.60 9.72 -17.74
CA LEU A 44 -11.41 10.46 -18.14
C LEU A 44 -10.15 9.85 -17.52
N PRO A 45 -9.00 9.90 -18.23
CA PRO A 45 -7.73 9.47 -17.67
C PRO A 45 -7.38 10.35 -16.46
N PRO A 46 -6.46 9.90 -15.57
CA PRO A 46 -6.00 10.72 -14.46
C PRO A 46 -5.53 12.12 -14.92
N PHE A 47 -5.75 13.13 -14.09
CA PHE A 47 -5.25 14.48 -14.35
C PHE A 47 -3.74 14.46 -14.58
N ALA A 48 -3.27 15.23 -15.56
CA ALA A 48 -1.86 15.41 -15.82
C ALA A 48 -1.11 15.84 -14.54
N GLY A 49 0.04 15.21 -14.28
CA GLY A 49 0.85 15.48 -13.09
C GLY A 49 0.41 14.73 -11.82
N THR A 50 -0.69 13.98 -11.84
CA THR A 50 -1.05 13.11 -10.70
C THR A 50 -0.12 11.90 -10.69
N GLN A 51 0.83 11.87 -9.75
CA GLN A 51 1.73 10.75 -9.59
C GLN A 51 1.00 9.60 -8.87
N ASN A 52 0.66 8.54 -9.60
CA ASN A 52 0.26 7.29 -8.95
C ASN A 52 1.52 6.56 -8.49
N TRP A 53 1.86 6.70 -7.21
CA TRP A 53 3.01 6.00 -6.61
C TRP A 53 2.83 4.47 -6.58
N PHE A 54 1.58 4.00 -6.53
CA PHE A 54 1.28 2.57 -6.55
C PHE A 54 0.91 2.14 -7.97
N THR A 55 1.94 2.10 -8.82
CA THR A 55 1.86 1.72 -10.23
C THR A 55 1.41 0.27 -10.40
N ASP A 56 0.97 -0.09 -11.61
CA ASP A 56 0.53 -1.45 -11.91
C ASP A 56 1.69 -2.46 -11.83
N GLU A 57 2.90 -2.06 -12.21
CA GLU A 57 4.12 -2.88 -12.05
C GLU A 57 4.35 -3.22 -10.58
N ARG A 58 4.29 -2.22 -9.69
CA ARG A 58 4.44 -2.42 -8.25
C ARG A 58 3.31 -3.25 -7.65
N ARG A 59 2.11 -3.13 -8.20
CA ARG A 59 0.98 -4.00 -7.85
C ARG A 59 1.24 -5.46 -8.25
N GLN A 60 1.81 -5.70 -9.42
CA GLN A 60 2.16 -7.05 -9.89
C GLN A 60 3.26 -7.67 -9.03
N GLU A 61 4.29 -6.90 -8.66
CA GLU A 61 5.34 -7.33 -7.73
C GLU A 61 4.76 -7.78 -6.38
N VAL A 62 3.89 -6.95 -5.78
CA VAL A 62 3.21 -7.29 -4.52
C VAL A 62 2.33 -8.53 -4.68
N LYS A 63 1.63 -8.67 -5.81
CA LYS A 63 0.80 -9.85 -6.08
C LYS A 63 1.65 -11.12 -6.15
N ALA A 64 2.80 -11.09 -6.81
CA ALA A 64 3.71 -12.24 -6.89
C ALA A 64 4.17 -12.68 -5.48
N LEU A 65 4.54 -11.74 -4.62
CA LEU A 65 4.91 -12.05 -3.23
C LEU A 65 3.74 -12.68 -2.44
N LEU A 66 2.52 -12.22 -2.66
CA LEU A 66 1.32 -12.81 -2.05
C LEU A 66 1.04 -14.22 -2.57
N ASP A 67 1.19 -14.43 -3.88
CA ASP A 67 1.03 -15.75 -4.50
C ASP A 67 2.09 -16.74 -3.98
N ASP A 68 3.31 -16.25 -3.67
CA ASP A 68 4.38 -16.99 -2.99
C ASP A 68 4.12 -17.20 -1.49
N GLY A 69 3.01 -16.71 -0.97
CA GLY A 69 2.58 -16.88 0.42
C GLY A 69 3.21 -15.92 1.42
N CYS A 70 3.91 -14.85 0.98
CA CYS A 70 4.50 -13.88 1.89
C CYS A 70 3.44 -13.16 2.73
N SER A 71 3.75 -12.93 4.01
CA SER A 71 2.90 -12.11 4.86
C SER A 71 2.95 -10.63 4.46
N PHE A 72 1.92 -9.86 4.81
CA PHE A 72 1.94 -8.40 4.62
C PHE A 72 3.14 -7.76 5.33
N ALA A 73 3.56 -8.29 6.48
CA ALA A 73 4.72 -7.80 7.21
C ALA A 73 6.04 -8.01 6.44
N GLU A 74 6.18 -9.11 5.71
CA GLU A 74 7.33 -9.33 4.83
C GLU A 74 7.26 -8.44 3.59
N ILE A 75 6.09 -8.32 2.97
CA ILE A 75 5.87 -7.44 1.82
C ILE A 75 6.20 -5.99 2.15
N ILE A 76 5.79 -5.49 3.33
CA ILE A 76 6.13 -4.14 3.79
C ILE A 76 7.66 -3.96 3.88
N ARG A 77 8.38 -4.95 4.42
CA ARG A 77 9.85 -4.89 4.55
C ARG A 77 10.56 -4.94 3.19
N THR A 78 10.04 -5.74 2.26
CA THR A 78 10.64 -5.94 0.93
C THR A 78 10.35 -4.78 0.00
N THR A 79 9.09 -4.34 -0.07
CA THR A 79 8.61 -3.40 -1.11
C THR A 79 8.42 -1.97 -0.59
N GLY A 80 8.39 -1.77 0.73
CA GLY A 80 8.08 -0.48 1.36
C GLY A 80 6.62 -0.04 1.24
N VAL A 81 5.72 -0.90 0.72
CA VAL A 81 4.30 -0.58 0.56
C VAL A 81 3.60 -0.65 1.92
N HIS A 82 2.95 0.45 2.34
CA HIS A 82 2.28 0.52 3.64
C HIS A 82 1.07 -0.43 3.74
N VAL A 83 0.78 -0.89 4.96
CA VAL A 83 -0.31 -1.85 5.23
C VAL A 83 -1.67 -1.37 4.75
N ASP A 84 -1.97 -0.06 4.86
CA ASP A 84 -3.24 0.49 4.39
C ASP A 84 -3.41 0.40 2.87
N THR A 85 -2.31 0.54 2.13
CA THR A 85 -2.31 0.35 0.67
C THR A 85 -2.57 -1.13 0.36
N LEU A 86 -1.90 -2.05 1.06
CA LEU A 86 -2.12 -3.49 0.89
C LEU A 86 -3.58 -3.87 1.19
N ASN A 87 -4.15 -3.39 2.30
CA ASN A 87 -5.54 -3.64 2.67
C ASN A 87 -6.54 -3.14 1.62
N ARG A 88 -6.26 -1.97 1.03
CA ARG A 88 -7.12 -1.38 0.00
C ARG A 88 -7.08 -2.15 -1.31
N HIS A 89 -5.91 -2.65 -1.71
CA HIS A 89 -5.69 -3.26 -3.02
C HIS A 89 -5.79 -4.79 -3.02
N PHE A 90 -5.56 -5.44 -1.88
CA PHE A 90 -5.58 -6.90 -1.69
C PHE A 90 -6.39 -7.29 -0.45
N PRO A 91 -7.71 -6.97 -0.43
CA PRO A 91 -8.55 -7.31 0.70
C PRO A 91 -8.66 -8.83 0.85
N GLY A 92 -8.54 -9.33 2.08
CA GLY A 92 -8.66 -10.76 2.38
C GLY A 92 -7.40 -11.59 2.11
N CYS A 93 -6.34 -11.01 1.57
CA CYS A 93 -5.03 -11.68 1.39
C CYS A 93 -4.15 -11.63 2.65
N GLN A 94 -4.72 -11.17 3.77
CA GLN A 94 -4.02 -11.14 5.04
C GLN A 94 -3.91 -12.55 5.61
N TRP A 95 -2.80 -12.84 6.27
CA TRP A 95 -2.74 -14.01 7.12
C TRP A 95 -3.75 -13.90 8.25
N THR A 96 -4.42 -15.01 8.51
CA THR A 96 -5.21 -15.20 9.71
C THR A 96 -4.31 -15.08 10.94
N LYS A 97 -4.93 -14.81 12.08
CA LYS A 97 -4.22 -14.78 13.37
C LYS A 97 -3.48 -16.10 13.64
N GLN A 98 -4.05 -17.23 13.23
CA GLN A 98 -3.44 -18.54 13.42
C GLN A 98 -2.19 -18.71 12.55
N GLU A 99 -2.26 -18.37 11.26
CA GLU A 99 -1.09 -18.42 10.37
C GLU A 99 0.07 -17.53 10.86
N CYS A 100 -0.25 -16.36 11.41
CA CYS A 100 0.75 -15.50 12.03
C CYS A 100 1.43 -16.15 13.25
N ILE A 101 0.66 -16.85 14.08
CA ILE A 101 1.18 -17.59 15.25
C ILE A 101 2.05 -18.76 14.79
N ASP A 102 1.58 -19.53 13.80
CA ASP A 102 2.26 -20.71 13.29
C ASP A 102 3.60 -20.32 12.66
N TYR A 103 3.62 -19.28 11.84
CA TYR A 103 4.85 -18.73 11.26
C TYR A 103 5.80 -18.22 12.34
N THR A 104 5.32 -17.44 13.31
CA THR A 104 6.17 -16.93 14.41
C THR A 104 6.78 -18.09 15.20
N THR A 105 6.01 -19.15 15.44
CA THR A 105 6.47 -20.37 16.11
C THR A 105 7.51 -21.10 15.27
N ALA A 106 7.29 -21.24 13.96
CA ALA A 106 8.22 -21.86 13.03
C ALA A 106 9.55 -21.10 12.93
N VAL A 107 9.50 -19.78 12.76
CA VAL A 107 10.67 -18.89 12.72
C VAL A 107 11.45 -18.96 14.03
N ARG A 108 10.77 -18.98 15.18
CA ARG A 108 11.43 -19.18 16.49
C ARG A 108 12.14 -20.51 16.55
N ARG A 109 11.51 -21.61 16.16
CA ARG A 109 12.15 -22.95 16.13
C ARG A 109 13.39 -22.99 15.24
N ILE A 110 13.34 -22.35 14.07
CA ILE A 110 14.47 -22.24 13.14
C ILE A 110 15.60 -21.41 13.77
N ASN A 111 15.26 -20.24 14.32
CA ASN A 111 16.22 -19.37 15.00
C ASN A 111 16.73 -19.91 16.34
N GLU A 112 16.05 -20.93 16.89
CA GLU A 112 16.40 -21.64 18.12
C GLU A 112 17.26 -22.88 17.88
N GLY A 113 17.70 -23.14 16.63
CA GLY A 113 18.87 -23.97 16.35
C GLY A 113 20.03 -23.61 17.31
N PRO A 114 20.82 -24.60 17.76
CA PRO A 114 21.35 -24.66 19.13
C PRO A 114 21.96 -23.32 19.51
N ARG A 115 21.27 -22.56 20.37
CA ARG A 115 21.86 -21.45 21.08
C ARG A 115 22.97 -22.03 21.96
N LYS A 116 24.15 -22.26 21.40
CA LYS A 116 25.38 -22.53 22.15
C LYS A 116 25.63 -21.30 23.02
N GLY A 117 25.19 -21.39 24.27
CA GLY A 117 26.06 -21.13 25.42
C GLY A 117 26.73 -19.76 25.54
N ILE A 118 26.23 -18.66 24.99
CA ILE A 118 26.86 -17.33 25.23
C ILE A 118 26.78 -16.90 26.72
N ARG A 119 25.92 -17.54 27.53
CA ARG A 119 25.94 -17.37 29.00
C ARG A 119 26.73 -18.42 29.79
N GLN A 120 27.16 -19.53 29.17
CA GLN A 120 27.91 -20.58 29.88
C GLN A 120 29.43 -20.32 29.84
N VAL A 121 29.95 -19.73 28.76
CA VAL A 121 31.40 -19.47 28.61
C VAL A 121 31.95 -18.47 29.63
N HIS A 122 31.11 -17.57 30.15
CA HIS A 122 31.54 -16.61 31.18
C HIS A 122 31.49 -17.19 32.62
N TYR A 123 30.74 -18.27 32.85
CA TYR A 123 30.61 -18.90 34.17
C TYR A 123 31.67 -19.98 34.41
N ASP A 124 32.07 -20.73 33.37
CA ASP A 124 33.08 -21.79 33.49
C ASP A 124 34.53 -21.27 33.51
N ALA A 125 34.78 -20.07 32.99
CA ALA A 125 36.09 -19.40 33.07
C ALA A 125 36.40 -18.86 34.48
N LYS A 126 35.37 -18.51 35.27
CA LYS A 126 35.54 -17.98 36.64
C LYS A 126 35.68 -19.05 37.72
N ARG A 127 35.37 -20.32 37.40
CA ARG A 127 35.39 -21.43 38.37
C ARG A 127 36.69 -22.23 38.38
N LYS A 128 37.65 -21.91 37.50
CA LYS A 128 39.00 -22.52 37.44
C LYS A 128 40.11 -21.62 37.98
N MET A 129 39.77 -20.48 38.58
CA MET A 129 40.72 -19.50 39.15
C MET A 129 40.50 -19.30 40.66
N THR A 130 39.83 -20.24 41.33
CA THR A 130 39.77 -20.35 42.80
C THR A 130 40.05 -21.79 43.15
#